data_AF-A0A7K0ENM8-F1
#
_entry.id   AF-A0A7K0ENM8-F1
#
_cell.length_a   1.000
_cell.length_b   1.000
_cell.length_c   1.000
_cell.angle_alpha   90.00
_cell.angle_beta   90.00
_cell.angle_gamma   90.00
#
_symmetry.space_group_name_H-M   'P 1'
#
loop_
_entity.id
_entity.type
_entity.pdbx_description
1 polymer ?
#
loop_
_entity_poly.entity_id
_entity_poly.type
_entity_poly.pdbx_seq_one_letter_code
_entity_poly.pdbx_strand_id
1 'polypeptide(L)'
;MKTSKFFALLTIIAFVGFSSCSKKSDDVSPQEAATGTAGFRVKIDGKSYAPDFSYALTNFPGNDKYYAIYGLDSKTNDVVAIALPNTAGVGTHEISNVTFGVMNLGQQNFSTINGGTGTITITTKTATNVAGTFSFTAYDPAGAQKKALTEGSFNVAFR
;
A
#
# COMPACT_ATOMS: atom_id res chain seq x y z
N MET A 1 -59.26 -30.43 8.69
CA MET A 1 -60.21 -29.33 8.44
C MET A 1 -60.54 -28.65 9.75
N LYS A 2 -59.98 -27.47 10.02
CA LYS A 2 -60.52 -26.46 10.95
C LYS A 2 -60.10 -25.08 10.44
N THR A 3 -61.11 -24.25 10.26
CA THR A 3 -61.19 -22.89 9.72
C THR A 3 -60.77 -21.83 10.74
N SER A 4 -60.27 -20.67 10.28
CA SER A 4 -60.84 -19.32 10.52
C SER A 4 -59.77 -18.24 10.26
N LYS A 5 -59.85 -17.51 9.14
CA LYS A 5 -60.32 -16.12 9.00
C LYS A 5 -59.58 -15.08 9.86
N PHE A 6 -58.76 -14.26 9.19
CA PHE A 6 -58.53 -12.86 9.58
C PHE A 6 -58.67 -12.00 8.32
N PHE A 7 -59.49 -10.97 8.42
CA PHE A 7 -60.02 -10.12 7.34
C PHE A 7 -59.71 -8.66 7.70
N ALA A 8 -59.40 -7.83 6.69
CA ALA A 8 -59.36 -6.34 6.62
C ALA A 8 -58.00 -5.86 6.05
N LEU A 9 -57.85 -5.51 4.76
CA LEU A 9 -58.42 -4.41 3.94
C LEU A 9 -57.81 -3.02 4.31
N LEU A 10 -56.77 -2.58 3.57
CA LEU A 10 -56.73 -1.46 2.57
C LEU A 10 -56.62 -0.06 3.22
N THR A 11 -55.64 0.82 2.93
CA THR A 11 -55.60 1.69 1.72
C THR A 11 -54.35 2.60 1.69
N ILE A 12 -53.58 2.52 0.59
CA ILE A 12 -52.96 3.55 -0.29
C ILE A 12 -52.41 4.87 0.31
N ILE A 13 -51.16 5.22 -0.03
CA ILE A 13 -50.77 6.47 -0.75
C ILE A 13 -49.39 6.31 -1.39
N ALA A 14 -49.33 6.68 -2.67
CA ALA A 14 -48.19 6.70 -3.55
C ALA A 14 -47.28 7.91 -3.28
N PHE A 15 -45.97 7.75 -3.48
CA PHE A 15 -45.12 8.84 -3.94
C PHE A 15 -44.23 8.35 -5.08
N VAL A 16 -44.48 8.96 -6.24
CA VAL A 16 -43.74 8.77 -7.49
C VAL A 16 -42.46 9.59 -7.38
N GLY A 17 -41.34 9.01 -7.80
CA GLY A 17 -40.05 9.68 -7.86
C GLY A 17 -39.19 9.13 -8.99
N PHE A 18 -39.68 9.22 -10.23
CA PHE A 18 -38.82 9.16 -11.41
C PHE A 18 -38.16 10.53 -11.58
N SER A 19 -36.85 10.61 -11.32
CA SER A 19 -35.99 11.60 -11.98
C SER A 19 -34.93 10.86 -12.77
N SER A 20 -35.25 10.70 -14.04
CA SER A 20 -34.32 10.46 -15.12
C SER A 20 -33.40 11.67 -15.27
N CYS A 21 -32.10 11.49 -15.07
CA CYS A 21 -31.09 12.39 -15.60
C CYS A 21 -30.13 11.57 -16.47
N SER A 22 -30.49 11.47 -17.74
CA SER A 22 -29.52 11.26 -18.82
C SER A 22 -28.80 12.58 -19.07
N LYS A 23 -27.48 12.57 -18.94
CA LYS A 23 -26.54 13.42 -19.68
C LYS A 23 -25.14 12.82 -19.54
N LYS A 24 -24.54 12.49 -20.69
CA LYS A 24 -23.10 12.37 -20.84
C LYS A 24 -22.49 13.69 -20.36
N SER A 25 -21.64 13.61 -19.36
CA SER A 25 -20.58 14.57 -19.13
C SER A 25 -19.37 13.76 -18.75
N ASP A 26 -18.36 13.84 -19.60
CA ASP A 26 -16.98 13.52 -19.25
C ASP A 26 -16.62 14.39 -18.04
N ASP A 27 -16.72 13.82 -16.85
CA ASP A 27 -16.17 14.42 -15.65
C ASP A 27 -15.14 13.44 -15.11
N VAL A 28 -13.91 13.65 -15.56
CA VAL A 28 -12.72 13.09 -14.93
C VAL A 28 -12.67 13.75 -13.56
N SER A 29 -13.35 13.14 -12.58
CA SER A 29 -13.17 13.47 -11.17
C SER A 29 -11.65 13.48 -10.92
N PRO A 30 -11.07 14.57 -10.39
CA PRO A 30 -9.69 14.53 -9.94
C PRO A 30 -9.62 13.41 -8.93
N GLN A 31 -8.92 12.32 -9.29
CA GLN A 31 -8.59 11.26 -8.37
C GLN A 31 -7.89 11.94 -7.19
N GLU A 32 -8.59 12.01 -6.06
CA GLU A 32 -8.06 12.57 -4.82
C GLU A 32 -6.73 11.86 -4.57
N ALA A 33 -5.63 12.61 -4.71
CA ALA A 33 -4.33 12.14 -4.31
C ALA A 33 -4.44 11.84 -2.82
N ALA A 34 -4.36 10.56 -2.47
CA ALA A 34 -4.42 10.13 -1.08
C ALA A 34 -3.32 10.85 -0.29
N THR A 35 -3.67 11.95 0.37
CA THR A 35 -2.88 12.53 1.45
C THR A 35 -3.05 11.60 2.65
N GLY A 36 -2.41 10.43 2.54
CA GLY A 36 -2.43 9.41 3.57
C GLY A 36 -1.77 9.91 4.84
N THR A 37 -2.18 9.37 5.99
CA THR A 37 -1.53 9.56 7.28
C THR A 37 -0.01 9.39 7.13
N ALA A 38 0.77 10.36 7.64
CA ALA A 38 2.23 10.27 7.66
C ALA A 38 2.69 8.97 8.34
N GLY A 39 3.79 8.40 7.85
CA GLY A 39 4.39 7.19 8.40
C GLY A 39 4.60 6.07 7.39
N PHE A 40 4.86 4.87 7.90
CA PHE A 40 5.01 3.63 7.14
C PHE A 40 4.19 2.52 7.82
N ARG A 41 3.47 1.72 7.03
CA ARG A 41 2.68 0.58 7.53
C ARG A 41 2.60 -0.52 6.48
N VAL A 42 2.50 -1.76 6.92
CA VAL A 42 2.36 -2.93 6.05
C VAL A 42 1.83 -4.11 6.84
N LYS A 43 1.19 -5.08 6.18
CA LYS A 43 0.94 -6.40 6.76
C LYS A 43 2.00 -7.38 6.32
N ILE A 44 2.67 -8.03 7.28
CA ILE A 44 3.66 -9.07 7.03
C ILE A 44 3.01 -10.40 7.41
N ASP A 45 2.80 -11.26 6.42
CA ASP A 45 2.02 -12.51 6.54
C ASP A 45 0.65 -12.27 7.21
N GLY A 46 -0.01 -11.17 6.80
CA GLY A 46 -1.31 -10.75 7.34
C GLY A 46 -1.28 -10.04 8.70
N LYS A 47 -0.13 -10.00 9.40
CA LYS A 47 0.01 -9.29 10.68
C LYS A 47 0.47 -7.86 10.47
N SER A 48 -0.17 -6.91 11.14
CA SER A 48 0.21 -5.49 11.06
C SER A 48 1.62 -5.26 11.59
N TYR A 49 2.42 -4.56 10.78
CA TYR A 49 3.71 -3.99 11.12
C TYR A 49 3.63 -2.48 10.88
N ALA A 50 3.82 -1.70 11.94
CA ALA A 50 3.71 -0.24 11.95
C ALA A 50 4.88 0.34 12.75
N PRO A 51 6.07 0.46 12.13
CA PRO A 51 7.28 0.95 12.78
C PRO A 51 7.12 2.38 13.29
N ASP A 52 7.85 2.72 14.34
CA ASP A 52 7.82 4.05 14.98
C ASP A 52 8.74 5.07 14.30
N PHE A 53 9.71 4.62 13.50
CA PHE A 53 10.51 5.47 12.62
C PHE A 53 10.26 5.15 11.16
N SER A 54 10.06 6.21 10.37
CA SER A 54 9.93 6.10 8.93
C SER A 54 10.47 7.33 8.24
N TYR A 55 11.24 7.14 7.17
CA TYR A 55 11.90 8.19 6.41
C TYR A 55 12.27 7.68 5.03
N ALA A 56 12.65 8.59 4.13
CA ALA A 56 13.32 8.25 2.89
C ALA A 56 14.73 8.86 2.86
N LEU A 57 15.65 8.22 2.15
CA LEU A 57 16.97 8.76 1.83
C LEU A 57 17.05 9.01 0.34
N THR A 58 17.66 10.13 -0.05
CA THR A 58 17.93 10.45 -1.46
C THR A 58 18.96 9.51 -2.09
N ASN A 59 19.83 8.92 -1.27
CA ASN A 59 20.83 7.95 -1.68
C ASN A 59 20.76 6.72 -0.75
N PHE A 60 20.62 5.53 -1.33
CA PHE A 60 20.67 4.28 -0.59
C PHE A 60 22.10 4.01 -0.11
N PRO A 61 22.31 3.59 1.15
CA PRO A 61 23.63 3.24 1.65
C PRO A 61 24.29 2.16 0.78
N GLY A 62 25.48 2.46 0.27
CA GLY A 62 26.24 1.56 -0.62
C GLY A 62 25.86 1.61 -2.09
N ASN A 63 24.84 2.40 -2.50
CA ASN A 63 24.52 2.64 -3.90
C ASN A 63 23.77 3.96 -4.10
N ASP A 64 24.49 5.01 -4.49
CA ASP A 64 23.95 6.36 -4.73
C ASP A 64 23.03 6.49 -5.96
N LYS A 65 22.89 5.42 -6.77
CA LYS A 65 21.97 5.40 -7.92
C LYS A 65 20.52 5.13 -7.52
N TYR A 66 20.28 4.84 -6.25
CA TYR A 66 18.98 4.49 -5.69
C TYR A 66 18.62 5.46 -4.57
N TYR A 67 17.34 5.77 -4.45
CA TYR A 67 16.76 6.32 -3.23
C TYR A 67 16.05 5.19 -2.51
N ALA A 68 15.81 5.34 -1.21
CA ALA A 68 15.16 4.29 -0.44
C ALA A 68 14.17 4.82 0.59
N ILE A 69 13.11 4.06 0.79
CA ILE A 69 12.04 4.29 1.77
C ILE A 69 12.24 3.28 2.89
N TYR A 70 12.19 3.75 4.14
CA TYR A 70 12.44 2.96 5.33
C TYR A 70 11.25 2.99 6.29
N GLY A 71 10.95 1.82 6.87
CA GLY A 71 10.20 1.65 8.11
C GLY A 71 11.03 0.85 9.10
N LEU A 72 11.41 1.47 10.22
CA LEU A 72 12.29 0.94 11.27
C LEU A 72 11.54 0.91 12.60
N ASP A 73 11.46 -0.25 13.23
CA ASP A 73 11.01 -0.39 14.62
C ASP A 73 12.22 -0.24 15.55
N SER A 74 12.28 0.86 16.29
CA SER A 74 13.42 1.15 17.19
C SER A 74 13.54 0.20 18.38
N LYS A 75 12.48 -0.55 18.71
CA LYS A 75 12.45 -1.45 19.87
C LYS A 75 13.01 -2.81 19.51
N THR A 76 12.73 -3.29 18.30
CA THR A 76 13.20 -4.60 17.81
C THR A 76 14.41 -4.50 16.88
N ASN A 77 14.72 -3.30 16.37
CA ASN A 77 15.63 -3.05 15.24
C ASN A 77 15.15 -3.71 13.94
N ASP A 78 13.88 -4.08 13.84
CA ASP A 78 13.31 -4.60 12.61
C ASP A 78 13.23 -3.48 11.57
N VAL A 79 13.57 -3.80 10.33
CA VAL A 79 13.54 -2.84 9.23
C VAL A 79 12.87 -3.45 8.01
N VAL A 80 12.09 -2.63 7.33
CA VAL A 80 11.66 -2.84 5.95
C VAL A 80 12.16 -1.65 5.15
N ALA A 81 12.92 -1.92 4.09
CA ALA A 81 13.39 -0.89 3.17
C ALA A 81 13.05 -1.26 1.73
N ILE A 82 12.66 -0.27 0.94
CA ILE A 82 12.39 -0.41 -0.50
C ILE A 82 13.32 0.57 -1.22
N ALA A 83 14.21 0.04 -2.05
CA ALA A 83 15.14 0.83 -2.86
C ALA A 83 14.63 0.91 -4.31
N LEU A 84 14.57 2.12 -4.85
CA LEU A 84 14.18 2.38 -6.24
C LEU A 84 15.27 3.19 -6.93
N PRO A 85 15.50 2.99 -8.25
CA PRO A 85 16.42 3.84 -9.00
C PRO A 85 16.04 5.31 -8.86
N ASN A 86 17.02 6.23 -8.85
CA ASN A 86 16.75 7.67 -8.73
C ASN A 86 15.83 8.23 -9.82
N THR A 87 15.80 7.57 -10.98
CA THR A 87 14.90 7.87 -12.11
C THR A 87 13.45 7.48 -11.86
N ALA A 88 13.16 6.61 -10.88
CA ALA A 88 11.78 6.23 -10.56
C ALA A 88 11.03 7.40 -9.90
N GLY A 89 10.00 7.88 -10.58
CA GLY A 89 9.11 8.96 -10.16
C GLY A 89 7.71 8.47 -9.79
N VAL A 90 6.73 9.37 -9.87
CA VAL A 90 5.30 9.03 -9.72
C VAL A 90 4.89 7.96 -10.75
N GLY A 91 4.10 6.99 -10.32
CA GLY A 91 3.66 5.85 -11.12
C GLY A 91 3.88 4.51 -10.43
N THR A 92 3.49 3.44 -11.11
CA THR A 92 3.66 2.06 -10.64
C THR A 92 4.95 1.48 -11.20
N HIS A 93 5.78 0.93 -10.30
CA HIS A 93 7.03 0.27 -10.62
C HIS A 93 6.99 -1.16 -10.12
N GLU A 94 7.66 -2.05 -10.85
CA GLU A 94 7.89 -3.41 -10.37
C GLU A 94 8.86 -3.40 -9.19
N ILE A 95 8.62 -4.27 -8.20
CA ILE A 95 9.61 -4.68 -7.21
C ILE A 95 10.16 -6.03 -7.65
N SER A 96 11.47 -6.10 -7.85
CA SER A 96 12.22 -7.26 -8.35
C SER A 96 13.63 -7.30 -7.74
N ASN A 97 14.64 -7.74 -8.49
CA ASN A 97 16.05 -7.69 -8.11
C ASN A 97 16.73 -6.35 -8.43
N VAL A 98 16.11 -5.48 -9.26
CA VAL A 98 16.63 -4.14 -9.58
C VAL A 98 16.02 -3.10 -8.65
N THR A 99 14.69 -3.00 -8.61
CA THR A 99 13.94 -2.23 -7.63
C THR A 99 13.60 -3.17 -6.48
N PHE A 100 14.37 -3.20 -5.41
CA PHE A 100 14.30 -4.30 -4.44
C PHE A 100 13.74 -3.89 -3.09
N GLY A 101 13.04 -4.83 -2.46
CA GLY A 101 12.65 -4.76 -1.06
C GLY A 101 13.61 -5.61 -0.23
N VAL A 102 14.14 -5.04 0.85
CA VAL A 102 14.90 -5.76 1.88
C VAL A 102 14.21 -5.63 3.22
N MET A 103 14.36 -6.64 4.05
CA MET A 103 13.83 -6.64 5.40
C MET A 103 14.73 -7.44 6.33
N ASN A 104 14.91 -6.93 7.55
CA ASN A 104 15.44 -7.66 8.67
C ASN A 104 14.34 -7.73 9.73
N LEU A 105 13.84 -8.93 10.03
CA LEU A 105 12.80 -9.16 11.03
C LEU A 105 13.28 -10.19 12.03
N GLY A 106 13.40 -9.83 13.31
CA GLY A 106 13.86 -10.75 14.35
C GLY A 106 15.19 -11.40 14.00
N GLN A 107 16.12 -10.63 13.41
CA GLN A 107 17.43 -11.08 12.91
C GLN A 107 17.39 -12.01 11.68
N GLN A 108 16.23 -12.22 11.07
CA GLN A 108 16.08 -12.94 9.80
C GLN A 108 16.06 -11.95 8.65
N ASN A 109 16.87 -12.22 7.61
CA ASN A 109 16.94 -11.36 6.43
C ASN A 109 16.06 -11.94 5.32
N PHE A 110 15.27 -11.09 4.67
CA PHE A 110 14.58 -11.44 3.44
C PHE A 110 14.79 -10.35 2.40
N SER A 111 14.78 -10.73 1.13
CA SER A 111 14.93 -9.82 0.01
C SER A 111 14.16 -10.30 -1.21
N THR A 112 13.70 -9.36 -2.03
CA THR A 112 13.17 -9.65 -3.36
C THR A 112 14.25 -10.13 -4.33
N ILE A 113 15.53 -9.82 -4.08
CA ILE A 113 16.67 -10.33 -4.86
C ILE A 113 16.72 -11.86 -4.84
N ASN A 114 16.19 -12.49 -3.79
CA ASN A 114 16.14 -13.94 -3.63
C ASN A 114 14.92 -14.60 -4.33
N GLY A 115 14.38 -13.97 -5.38
CA GLY A 115 13.25 -14.49 -6.16
C GLY A 115 11.87 -13.95 -5.73
N GLY A 116 11.86 -12.86 -4.97
CA GLY A 116 10.63 -12.15 -4.61
C GLY A 116 10.23 -11.12 -5.67
N THR A 117 8.92 -10.89 -5.80
CA THR A 117 8.37 -9.94 -6.76
C THR A 117 7.19 -9.18 -6.17
N GLY A 118 6.86 -8.03 -6.77
CA GLY A 118 5.68 -7.25 -6.41
C GLY A 118 5.63 -5.92 -7.14
N THR A 119 4.92 -4.97 -6.55
CA THR A 119 4.76 -3.63 -7.09
C THR A 119 4.83 -2.57 -6.00
N ILE A 120 5.24 -1.38 -6.41
CA ILE A 120 5.16 -0.15 -5.64
C ILE A 120 4.55 0.95 -6.51
N THR A 121 3.54 1.62 -5.99
CA THR A 121 2.90 2.77 -6.62
C THR A 121 3.31 4.03 -5.88
N ILE A 122 4.07 4.90 -6.53
CA ILE A 122 4.41 6.23 -6.02
C ILE A 122 3.31 7.19 -6.42
N THR A 123 2.59 7.75 -5.45
CA THR A 123 1.55 8.77 -5.67
C THR A 123 2.07 10.19 -5.50
N THR A 124 3.16 10.37 -4.75
CA THR A 124 3.81 11.66 -4.56
C THR A 124 5.32 11.47 -4.48
N LYS A 125 6.08 12.29 -5.19
CA LYS A 125 7.52 12.43 -5.02
C LYS A 125 7.89 13.89 -5.25
N THR A 126 8.35 14.55 -4.20
CA THR A 126 8.88 15.92 -4.23
C THR A 126 10.32 15.91 -3.70
N ALA A 127 10.95 17.08 -3.62
CA ALA A 127 12.27 17.20 -3.00
C ALA A 127 12.28 16.81 -1.51
N THR A 128 11.14 16.88 -0.83
CA THR A 128 11.04 16.72 0.63
C THR A 128 10.16 15.55 1.07
N ASN A 129 9.35 14.97 0.18
CA ASN A 129 8.38 13.94 0.54
C ASN A 129 8.24 12.86 -0.53
N VAL A 130 7.94 11.64 -0.11
CA VAL A 130 7.55 10.53 -0.99
C VAL A 130 6.42 9.73 -0.34
N ALA A 131 5.37 9.46 -1.12
CA ALA A 131 4.19 8.74 -0.66
C ALA A 131 3.68 7.75 -1.70
N GLY A 132 3.02 6.70 -1.23
CA GLY A 132 2.56 5.63 -2.09
C GLY A 132 2.12 4.37 -1.35
N THR A 133 1.93 3.31 -2.12
CA THR A 133 1.55 1.97 -1.65
C THR A 133 2.47 0.91 -2.25
N PHE A 134 2.54 -0.26 -1.62
CA PHE A 134 3.31 -1.37 -2.15
C PHE A 134 2.73 -2.71 -1.71
N SER A 135 3.04 -3.75 -2.48
CA SER A 135 2.76 -5.13 -2.14
C SER A 135 3.78 -6.03 -2.83
N PHE A 136 4.52 -6.84 -2.08
CA PHE A 136 5.53 -7.74 -2.64
C PHE A 136 5.75 -8.98 -1.78
N THR A 137 6.48 -9.94 -2.35
CA THR A 137 7.00 -11.10 -1.63
C THR A 137 8.52 -11.00 -1.53
N ALA A 138 9.08 -11.46 -0.42
CA ALA A 138 10.53 -11.53 -0.22
C ALA A 138 10.90 -12.91 0.33
N TYR A 139 12.10 -13.37 -0.01
CA TYR A 139 12.60 -14.67 0.41
C TYR A 139 13.89 -14.53 1.22
N ASP A 140 14.13 -15.47 2.11
CA ASP A 140 15.41 -15.60 2.79
C ASP A 140 16.54 -15.94 1.79
N PRO A 141 17.83 -15.81 2.18
CA PRO A 141 18.94 -16.08 1.26
C PRO A 141 18.96 -17.51 0.69
N ALA A 142 18.37 -18.47 1.40
CA ALA A 142 18.24 -19.85 0.94
C ALA A 142 17.06 -20.06 -0.03
N GLY A 143 16.17 -19.07 -0.19
CA GLY A 143 14.94 -19.19 -0.97
C GLY A 143 13.88 -20.12 -0.35
N ALA A 144 14.09 -20.56 0.89
CA ALA A 144 13.27 -21.55 1.58
C ALA A 144 12.09 -20.92 2.33
N GLN A 145 12.28 -19.72 2.87
CA GLN A 145 11.29 -19.00 3.65
C GLN A 145 10.79 -17.80 2.87
N LYS A 146 9.46 -17.60 2.88
CA LYS A 146 8.79 -16.50 2.18
C LYS A 146 8.09 -15.59 3.18
N LYS A 147 8.13 -14.29 2.91
CA LYS A 147 7.31 -13.27 3.55
C LYS A 147 6.43 -12.56 2.53
N ALA A 148 5.15 -12.46 2.82
CA ALA A 148 4.21 -11.67 2.03
C ALA A 148 4.01 -10.31 2.71
N LEU A 149 4.37 -9.24 2.01
CA LEU A 149 4.14 -7.87 2.42
C LEU A 149 2.97 -7.33 1.62
N THR A 150 1.83 -7.16 2.28
CA THR A 150 0.59 -6.72 1.65
C THR A 150 0.07 -5.47 2.31
N GLU A 151 -0.80 -4.73 1.61
CA GLU A 151 -1.43 -3.51 2.13
C GLU A 151 -0.39 -2.49 2.65
N GLY A 152 0.77 -2.44 2.00
CA GLY A 152 1.85 -1.51 2.33
C GLY A 152 1.48 -0.09 1.94
N SER A 153 1.72 0.87 2.82
CA SER A 153 1.63 2.29 2.50
C SER A 153 2.69 3.11 3.23
N PHE A 154 3.10 4.19 2.60
CA PHE A 154 4.06 5.14 3.16
C PHE A 154 3.69 6.57 2.76
N ASN A 155 4.01 7.50 3.64
CA ASN A 155 4.04 8.94 3.39
C ASN A 155 5.13 9.50 4.30
N VAL A 156 6.33 9.67 3.75
CA VAL A 156 7.56 9.90 4.53
C VAL A 156 8.41 11.01 3.93
N ALA A 157 9.03 11.78 4.82
CA ALA A 157 9.96 12.83 4.41
C ALA A 157 11.31 12.25 3.95
N PHE A 158 11.91 12.88 2.94
CA PHE A 158 13.34 12.71 2.66
C PHE A 158 14.16 13.37 3.77
N ARG A 159 15.27 12.73 4.16
CA ARG A 159 16.22 13.21 5.16
C ARG A 159 17.64 13.25 4.61
#